data_AF-A0A645HK97-F1
#
_entry.id   AF-A0A645HK97-F1
#
_cell.length_a   1.000
_cell.length_b   1.000
_cell.length_c   1.000
_cell.angle_alpha   90.00
_cell.angle_beta   90.00
_cell.angle_gamma   90.00
#
_symmetry.space_group_name_H-M   'P 1'
#
loop_
_entity.id
_entity.type
_entity.pdbx_description
1 polymer ?
#
loop_
_entity_poly.entity_id
_entity_poly.type
_entity_poly.pdbx_seq_one_letter_code
_entity_poly.pdbx_strand_id
1 'polypeptide(L)'
;MITDHLKHGEVNAIKAPQLARALGFTSTRELQQAVHNERDNGGLILSSGNGFFLPSENEVQAKQEIERFIASLSSRAVSTLGVLKTAKRALRRIGSTPLDDVSA
;
A
#
# COMPACT_ATOMS: atom_id res chain seq x y z
N MET A 1 -0.81 -17.44 5.02
CA MET A 1 -0.77 -16.17 4.25
C MET A 1 -1.36 -15.07 5.14
N ILE A 2 -0.98 -13.80 4.97
CA ILE A 2 -1.51 -12.72 5.80
C ILE A 2 -3.02 -12.62 5.64
N THR A 3 -3.53 -12.88 4.43
CA THR A 3 -4.98 -12.99 4.13
C THR A 3 -5.74 -13.88 5.11
N ASP A 4 -5.14 -14.98 5.59
CA ASP A 4 -5.79 -15.95 6.47
C ASP A 4 -6.10 -15.38 7.87
N HIS A 5 -5.51 -14.23 8.19
CA HIS A 5 -5.70 -13.52 9.46
C HIS A 5 -6.50 -12.23 9.30
N LEU A 6 -6.94 -11.91 8.09
CA LEU A 6 -7.75 -10.75 7.79
C LEU A 6 -9.22 -11.14 7.67
N LYS A 7 -10.07 -10.18 8.00
CA LYS A 7 -11.52 -10.31 7.85
C LYS A 7 -11.99 -9.46 6.66
N HIS A 8 -13.14 -9.84 6.10
CA HIS A 8 -13.76 -9.14 4.98
C HIS A 8 -14.41 -7.82 5.42
N GLY A 9 -14.26 -6.78 4.60
CA GLY A 9 -14.84 -5.45 4.78
C GLY A 9 -14.02 -4.52 5.69
N GLU A 10 -14.02 -3.23 5.35
CA GLU A 10 -13.26 -2.19 6.07
C GLU A 10 -13.64 -2.08 7.55
N VAL A 11 -14.90 -2.40 7.88
CA VAL A 11 -15.40 -2.42 9.26
C VAL A 11 -14.61 -3.38 10.17
N ASN A 12 -13.98 -4.41 9.58
CA ASN A 12 -13.18 -5.39 10.29
C ASN A 12 -11.66 -5.13 10.17
N ALA A 13 -11.27 -3.94 9.69
CA ALA A 13 -9.87 -3.62 9.49
C ALA A 13 -9.05 -3.70 10.78
N ILE A 14 -7.89 -4.36 10.70
CA ILE A 14 -6.96 -4.52 11.81
C ILE A 14 -5.78 -3.56 11.67
N LYS A 15 -5.47 -2.84 12.76
CA LYS A 15 -4.38 -1.86 12.78
C LYS A 15 -3.03 -2.57 12.66
N ALA A 16 -2.08 -1.94 11.94
CA ALA A 16 -0.75 -2.51 11.69
C ALA A 16 -0.03 -3.01 12.95
N PRO A 17 0.02 -2.28 14.08
CA PRO A 17 0.69 -2.77 15.29
C PRO A 17 0.01 -4.00 15.89
N GLN A 18 -1.33 -4.11 15.77
CA GLN A 18 -2.08 -5.24 16.28
C GLN A 18 -1.86 -6.47 15.40
N LEU A 19 -1.92 -6.31 14.07
CA LEU A 19 -1.66 -7.39 13.12
C LEU A 19 -0.22 -7.88 13.23
N ALA A 20 0.75 -6.98 13.40
CA ALA A 20 2.16 -7.35 13.55
C ALA A 20 2.36 -8.26 14.77
N ARG A 21 1.80 -7.88 15.93
CA ARG A 21 1.84 -8.71 17.14
C ARG A 21 1.12 -10.04 16.96
N ALA A 22 -0.04 -10.04 16.32
CA ALA A 22 -0.83 -11.26 16.09
C ALA A 22 -0.08 -12.28 15.20
N LEU A 23 0.76 -11.81 14.29
CA LEU A 23 1.53 -12.63 13.36
C LEU A 23 2.99 -12.86 13.79
N GLY A 24 3.39 -12.35 14.97
CA GLY A 24 4.75 -12.53 15.48
C GLY A 24 5.83 -11.70 14.77
N PHE A 25 5.46 -10.65 14.02
CA PHE A 25 6.42 -9.73 13.43
C PHE A 25 7.04 -8.82 14.50
N THR A 26 8.33 -8.54 14.36
CA THR A 26 9.10 -7.72 15.30
C THR A 26 8.74 -6.24 15.18
N SER A 27 8.22 -5.83 14.02
CA SER A 27 7.83 -4.43 13.77
C SER A 27 6.70 -4.31 12.74
N THR A 28 6.06 -3.14 12.72
CA THR A 28 5.09 -2.77 11.67
C THR A 28 5.73 -2.69 10.29
N ARG A 29 7.03 -2.37 10.21
CA ARG A 29 7.77 -2.33 8.95
C ARG A 29 7.93 -3.73 8.35
N GLU A 30 8.25 -4.71 9.18
CA GLU A 30 8.36 -6.11 8.76
C GLU A 30 7.01 -6.64 8.25
N LEU A 31 5.93 -6.35 8.98
CA LEU A 31 4.56 -6.62 8.51
C LEU A 31 4.28 -5.97 7.15
N GLN A 32 4.62 -4.69 6.98
CA GLN A 32 4.37 -3.99 5.71
C GLN A 32 5.12 -4.62 4.54
N GLN A 33 6.36 -5.06 4.75
CA GLN A 33 7.13 -5.78 3.74
C GLN A 33 6.46 -7.11 3.38
N ALA A 34 6.00 -7.86 4.37
CA ALA A 34 5.30 -9.11 4.13
C ALA A 34 3.97 -8.90 3.37
N VAL A 35 3.19 -7.86 3.72
CA VAL A 35 1.98 -7.46 2.97
C VAL A 35 2.31 -7.08 1.54
N HIS A 36 3.41 -6.34 1.31
CA HIS A 36 3.82 -5.96 -0.03
C HIS A 36 4.18 -7.18 -0.86
N ASN A 37 5.00 -8.08 -0.31
CA ASN A 37 5.37 -9.33 -0.97
C ASN A 37 4.13 -10.18 -1.30
N GLU A 38 3.14 -10.25 -0.42
CA GLU A 38 1.91 -11.00 -0.68
C GLU A 38 1.08 -10.37 -1.81
N ARG A 39 0.98 -9.04 -1.86
CA ARG A 39 0.34 -8.31 -2.97
C ARG A 39 1.05 -8.54 -4.30
N ASP A 40 2.38 -8.53 -4.31
CA ASP A 40 3.17 -8.78 -5.52
C ASP A 40 2.98 -10.21 -6.06
N ASN A 41 2.64 -11.15 -5.17
CA ASN A 41 2.29 -12.53 -5.52
C ASN A 41 0.79 -12.73 -5.81
N GLY A 42 0.02 -11.66 -6.00
CA GLY A 42 -1.41 -11.70 -6.38
C GLY A 42 -2.40 -11.70 -5.21
N GLY A 43 -1.95 -11.58 -3.97
CA GLY A 43 -2.81 -11.50 -2.79
C GLY A 43 -3.51 -10.14 -2.66
N LEU A 44 -4.84 -10.10 -2.77
CA LEU A 44 -5.59 -8.86 -2.63
C LEU A 44 -5.83 -8.51 -1.14
N ILE A 45 -4.91 -7.75 -0.58
CA ILE A 45 -5.06 -7.12 0.74
C ILE A 45 -5.36 -5.63 0.56
N LEU A 46 -6.49 -5.15 1.08
CA LEU A 46 -6.82 -3.72 1.09
C LEU A 46 -6.22 -3.04 2.33
N SER A 47 -5.96 -1.74 2.22
CA SER A 47 -5.53 -0.93 3.36
C SER A 47 -6.13 0.47 3.33
N SER A 48 -6.60 0.93 4.49
CA SER A 48 -7.09 2.29 4.70
C SER A 48 -6.52 2.89 6.00
N GLY A 49 -7.00 4.06 6.41
CA GLY A 49 -6.68 4.62 7.73
C GLY A 49 -7.11 3.72 8.89
N ASN A 50 -8.03 2.78 8.66
CA ASN A 50 -8.54 1.86 9.67
C ASN A 50 -7.67 0.60 9.83
N GLY A 51 -6.81 0.28 8.87
CA GLY A 51 -5.93 -0.88 8.93
C GLY A 51 -6.00 -1.73 7.66
N PHE A 52 -5.70 -3.01 7.82
CA PHE A 52 -5.70 -4.01 6.74
C PHE A 52 -6.94 -4.90 6.80
N PHE A 53 -7.48 -5.26 5.64
CA PHE A 53 -8.69 -6.09 5.51
C PHE A 53 -8.76 -6.73 4.12
N LEU A 54 -9.63 -7.72 3.95
CA LEU A 54 -10.02 -8.27 2.65
C LEU A 54 -11.24 -7.50 2.12
N PRO A 55 -11.45 -7.39 0.79
CA PRO A 55 -12.68 -6.81 0.26
C PRO A 55 -13.92 -7.48 0.86
N SER A 56 -14.99 -6.73 1.08
CA SER A 56 -16.26 -7.28 1.56
C SER A 56 -16.73 -8.50 0.74
N GLU A 57 -17.47 -9.41 1.37
CA GLU A 57 -18.15 -10.50 0.64
C GLU A 57 -19.36 -9.98 -0.15
N ASN A 58 -19.90 -8.82 0.21
CA ASN A 58 -20.93 -8.14 -0.56
C ASN A 58 -20.28 -7.43 -1.76
N GLU A 59 -20.62 -7.84 -2.98
CA GLU A 59 -20.00 -7.34 -4.21
C GLU A 59 -20.07 -5.81 -4.38
N VAL A 60 -21.20 -5.19 -4.02
CA VAL A 60 -21.38 -3.74 -4.13
C VAL A 60 -20.44 -3.02 -3.18
N GLN A 61 -20.32 -3.49 -1.94
CA GLN A 61 -19.40 -2.93 -0.96
C GLN A 61 -17.93 -3.22 -1.33
N ALA A 62 -17.64 -4.43 -1.79
CA ALA A 62 -16.30 -4.83 -2.24
C ALA A 62 -15.79 -3.92 -3.35
N LYS A 63 -16.64 -3.67 -4.37
CA LYS A 63 -16.32 -2.74 -5.46
C LYS A 63 -15.96 -1.35 -4.93
N GLN A 64 -16.76 -0.80 -4.03
CA GLN A 64 -16.51 0.53 -3.45
C GLN A 64 -15.21 0.58 -2.62
N GLU A 65 -14.89 -0.48 -1.90
CA GLU A 65 -13.64 -0.58 -1.12
C GLU A 65 -12.42 -0.66 -2.04
N ILE A 66 -12.49 -1.46 -3.10
CA ILE A 66 -11.44 -1.61 -4.10
C ILE A 66 -11.24 -0.28 -4.86
N GLU A 67 -12.31 0.36 -5.32
CA GLU A 67 -12.23 1.67 -6.00
C GLU A 67 -11.59 2.74 -5.11
N ARG A 68 -11.97 2.81 -3.83
CA ARG A 68 -11.34 3.71 -2.85
C ARG A 68 -9.87 3.40 -2.65
N PHE A 69 -9.51 2.12 -2.59
CA PHE A 69 -8.12 1.70 -2.47
C PHE A 69 -7.29 2.10 -3.69
N ILE A 70 -7.80 1.87 -4.90
CA ILE A 70 -7.18 2.29 -6.17
C ILE A 70 -7.00 3.81 -6.19
N ALA A 71 -8.05 4.58 -5.89
CA ALA A 71 -7.98 6.04 -5.87
C ALA A 71 -6.90 6.54 -4.88
N SER A 72 -6.79 5.88 -3.73
CA SER A 72 -5.76 6.18 -2.72
C SER A 72 -4.34 5.90 -3.23
N LEU A 73 -4.12 4.77 -3.91
CA LEU A 73 -2.81 4.45 -4.51
C LEU A 73 -2.45 5.41 -5.66
N SER A 74 -3.40 5.67 -6.55
CA SER A 74 -3.21 6.59 -7.68
C SER A 74 -2.85 8.01 -7.22
N SER A 75 -3.53 8.52 -6.19
CA SER A 75 -3.20 9.82 -5.60
C SER A 75 -1.77 9.88 -5.05
N ARG A 76 -1.34 8.82 -4.35
CA ARG A 76 0.05 8.72 -3.83
C ARG A 76 1.06 8.62 -4.97
N ALA A 77 0.76 7.86 -6.02
CA ALA A 77 1.63 7.76 -7.19
C ALA A 77 1.83 9.13 -7.86
N VAL A 78 0.74 9.87 -8.10
CA VAL A 78 0.81 11.23 -8.68
C VAL A 78 1.64 12.16 -7.79
N SER A 79 1.42 12.14 -6.47
CA SER A 79 2.20 12.93 -5.53
C SER A 79 3.70 12.56 -5.56
N THR A 80 4.00 11.26 -5.54
CA THR A 80 5.37 10.73 -5.57
C THR A 80 6.11 11.12 -6.85
N LEU A 81 5.45 11.00 -8.01
CA LEU A 81 6.00 11.42 -9.29
C LEU A 81 6.28 12.94 -9.32
N GLY A 82 5.41 13.75 -8.70
CA GLY A 82 5.63 15.19 -8.55
C GLY A 82 6.86 15.52 -7.70
N VAL A 83 7.07 14.79 -6.60
CA VAL A 83 8.25 14.92 -5.73
C VAL A 83 9.51 14.51 -6.50
N LEU A 84 9.47 13.37 -7.21
CA LEU A 84 10.59 12.90 -8.05
C LEU A 84 10.98 13.95 -9.09
N LYS A 85 10.01 14.52 -9.81
CA LYS A 85 10.25 15.61 -10.78
C LYS A 85 10.94 16.81 -10.15
N THR A 86 10.54 17.18 -8.93
CA THR A 86 11.14 18.29 -8.18
C THR A 86 12.58 17.99 -7.78
N ALA A 87 12.86 16.79 -7.27
CA ALA A 87 14.20 16.34 -6.92
C ALA A 87 15.12 16.31 -8.15
N LYS A 88 14.65 15.76 -9.28
CA LYS A 88 15.42 15.76 -10.55
C LYS A 88 15.75 17.18 -11.03
N ARG A 89 14.83 18.15 -10.90
CA ARG A 89 15.10 19.56 -11.21
C ARG A 89 16.13 20.18 -10.27
N ALA A 90 16.14 19.80 -8.99
CA ALA A 90 17.15 20.25 -8.05
C ALA A 90 18.55 19.75 -8.44
N LEU A 91 18.69 18.46 -8.80
CA LEU A 91 19.95 17.89 -9.29
C LEU A 91 20.50 18.63 -10.52
N ARG A 92 19.64 18.93 -11.51
CA ARG A 92 20.05 19.68 -12.71
C ARG A 92 20.57 21.08 -12.39
N ARG A 93 20.00 21.76 -11.37
CA ARG A 93 20.44 23.11 -10.95
C ARG A 93 21.83 23.10 -10.31
N ILE A 94 22.22 22.00 -9.68
CA ILE A 94 23.55 21.85 -9.06
C ILE A 94 24.57 21.19 -10.00
N GLY A 95 24.29 21.14 -11.31
CA GLY A 95 25.21 20.63 -12.33
C GLY A 95 25.35 19.11 -12.37
N SER A 96 24.46 18.37 -11.71
CA SER A 96 24.45 16.91 -11.70
C SER A 96 23.37 16.33 -12.61
N THR A 97 23.67 15.21 -13.27
CA THR A 97 22.70 14.48 -14.09
C THR A 97 21.78 13.65 -13.18
N PRO A 98 20.45 13.78 -13.29
CA PRO A 98 19.53 12.94 -12.52
C PRO A 98 19.60 11.47 -12.97
N LEU A 99 19.29 10.54 -12.07
CA LEU A 99 19.05 9.15 -12.44
C LEU A 99 17.88 9.08 -13.45
N ASP A 100 18.09 8.32 -14.52
CA ASP A 100 17.04 8.02 -15.49
C ASP A 100 15.93 7.22 -14.82
N ASP A 101 14.68 7.43 -15.27
CA ASP A 101 13.56 6.65 -14.77
C ASP A 101 13.81 5.18 -15.09
N VAL A 102 13.86 4.34 -14.05
CA VAL A 102 13.84 2.88 -14.22
C VAL A 102 12.58 2.58 -15.02
N SER A 103 12.78 2.14 -16.27
CA SER A 103 11.69 1.71 -17.12
C SER A 103 11.07 0.49 -16.45
N ALA A 104 9.89 0.68 -15.86
CA ALA A 104 9.06 -0.38 -15.34
C ALA A 104 8.42 -1.16 -16.48
#